data_AF-A0A1G5T570-F1
#
_entry.id   AF-A0A1G5T570-F1
#
_cell.length_a   1.000
_cell.length_b   1.000
_cell.length_c   1.000
_cell.angle_alpha   90.00
_cell.angle_beta   90.00
_cell.angle_gamma   90.00
#
_symmetry.space_group_name_H-M   'P 1'
#
loop_
_entity.id
_entity.type
_entity.pdbx_description
1 polymer ?
#
loop_
_entity_poly.entity_id
_entity_poly.type
_entity_poly.pdbx_seq_one_letter_code
_entity_poly.pdbx_strand_id
1 'polypeptide(L)' 'MANNTSPKKTVHRSSENGEFVTKKYADSHPKTTEKERVRISPPKPKGK' A
#
# COMPACT_ATOMS: atom_id res chain seq x y z
N MET A 1 7.71 10.29 -25.03
CA MET A 1 8.07 10.65 -23.64
C MET A 1 8.03 9.39 -22.79
N ALA A 2 9.14 8.96 -22.17
CA ALA A 2 9.14 7.80 -21.28
C ALA A 2 8.38 8.15 -19.99
N ASN A 3 7.33 7.39 -19.68
CA ASN A 3 6.55 7.55 -18.46
C ASN A 3 7.30 6.85 -17.31
N ASN A 4 8.11 7.61 -16.56
CA ASN A 4 8.79 7.18 -15.34
C ASN A 4 7.82 6.91 -14.17
N THR A 5 6.75 6.13 -14.40
CA THR A 5 5.76 5.80 -13.38
C THR A 5 6.26 4.62 -12.56
N SER A 6 6.96 4.90 -11.46
CA SER A 6 7.26 3.87 -10.46
C SER A 6 5.94 3.23 -9.99
N PRO A 7 5.85 1.89 -9.93
CA PRO A 7 4.61 1.25 -9.53
C PRO A 7 4.26 1.66 -8.09
N LYS A 8 3.00 2.04 -7.89
CA LYS A 8 2.48 2.46 -6.59
C LYS A 8 1.44 1.45 -6.12
N LYS A 9 1.45 1.12 -4.83
CA LYS A 9 0.43 0.30 -4.18
C LYS A 9 -0.27 1.13 -3.14
N THR A 10 -1.59 0.98 -3.05
CA THR A 10 -2.35 1.52 -1.92
C THR A 10 -2.37 0.46 -0.83
N VAL A 11 -1.98 0.82 0.38
CA VAL A 11 -2.04 -0.02 1.57
C VAL A 11 -2.94 0.62 2.61
N HIS A 12 -3.52 -0.24 3.45
CA HIS A 12 -4.34 0.18 4.58
C HIS A 12 -3.63 -0.25 5.86
N ARG A 13 -3.43 0.69 6.79
CA ARG A 13 -2.72 0.44 8.05
C ARG A 13 -3.55 0.94 9.21
N SER A 14 -3.71 0.14 10.25
CA SER A 14 -4.36 0.58 11.49
C SER A 14 -3.45 1.59 12.21
N SER A 15 -3.98 2.75 12.57
CA SER A 15 -3.28 3.74 13.39
C SER A 15 -3.10 3.28 14.84
N GLU A 16 -3.91 2.32 15.29
CA GLU A 16 -3.91 1.88 16.69
C GLU A 16 -2.73 0.95 16.99
N ASN A 17 -2.43 0.03 16.09
CA ASN A 17 -1.43 -1.01 16.30
C ASN A 17 -0.42 -1.13 15.14
N GLY A 18 -0.60 -0.37 14.06
CA GLY A 18 0.29 -0.37 12.91
C GLY A 18 0.15 -1.57 11.98
N GLU A 19 -0.86 -2.43 12.16
CA GLU A 19 -1.07 -3.62 11.34
C GLU A 19 -1.61 -3.28 9.95
N PHE A 20 -1.23 -4.07 8.95
CA PHE A 20 -1.82 -3.97 7.62
C PHE A 20 -3.20 -4.65 7.60
N VAL A 21 -4.21 -3.86 7.26
CA VAL A 21 -5.61 -4.31 7.27
C VAL A 21 -6.16 -4.41 5.86
N THR A 22 -7.31 -5.06 5.72
CA THR A 22 -8.00 -5.14 4.42
C THR A 22 -8.72 -3.84 4.11
N LYS A 23 -9.00 -3.61 2.82
CA LYS A 23 -9.84 -2.48 2.39
C LYS A 23 -11.21 -2.48 3.09
N LYS A 24 -11.83 -3.66 3.26
CA LYS A 24 -13.12 -3.78 3.95
C LYS A 24 -13.03 -3.28 5.40
N TYR A 25 -11.99 -3.68 6.12
CA TYR A 25 -11.76 -3.19 7.48
C TYR A 25 -11.53 -1.68 7.51
N ALA A 26 -10.73 -1.15 6.57
CA ALA A 26 -10.46 0.28 6.44
C ALA A 26 -11.73 1.11 6.15
N ASP A 27 -12.64 0.58 5.34
CA ASP A 27 -13.90 1.25 5.00
C ASP A 27 -14.91 1.17 6.17
N SER A 28 -14.87 0.12 7.01
CA SER A 28 -15.67 0.04 8.24
C SER A 28 -15.08 0.84 9.41
N HIS A 29 -13.75 1.03 9.45
CA HIS A 29 -13.02 1.74 10.52
C HIS A 29 -12.18 2.89 9.94
N PRO A 30 -12.80 3.87 9.25
CA PRO A 30 -12.07 4.96 8.62
C PRO A 30 -11.39 5.90 9.62
N LYS A 31 -11.84 5.89 10.88
CA LYS A 31 -11.28 6.74 11.95
C LYS A 31 -9.94 6.22 12.48
N THR A 32 -9.72 4.91 12.42
CA THR A 32 -8.52 4.25 12.97
C THR A 32 -7.67 3.59 11.89
N THR A 33 -7.96 3.85 10.61
CA THR A 33 -7.22 3.27 9.49
C THR A 33 -6.71 4.35 8.55
N GLU A 34 -5.42 4.29 8.24
CA GLU A 34 -4.75 5.15 7.29
C GLU A 34 -4.74 4.52 5.90
N LYS A 35 -4.93 5.34 4.87
CA LYS A 35 -4.81 4.94 3.45
C LYS A 35 -3.51 5.54 2.91
N GLU A 36 -2.51 4.71 2.67
CA GLU A 36 -1.19 5.16 2.21
C GLU A 36 -0.89 4.70 0.79
N ARG A 37 -0.33 5.60 -0.04
CA ARG A 37 0.18 5.28 -1.37
C ARG A 37 1.69 5.10 -1.32
N VAL A 38 2.13 3.86 -1.23
CA VAL A 38 3.56 3.49 -1.20
C VAL A 38 4.09 3.22 -2.59
N ARG A 39 5.33 3.63 -2.85
CA ARG A 39 6.08 3.21 -4.04
C ARG A 39 6.56 1.78 -3.79
N ILE A 40 6.22 0.87 -4.69
CA ILE A 40 6.78 -0.47 -4.66
C ILE A 40 7.96 -0.49 -5.63
N SER A 41 9.12 -0.91 -5.14
CA SER A 41 10.21 -1.28 -6.05
C SER A 41 9.74 -2.53 -6.78
N PRO A 42 9.82 -2.58 -8.13
CA PRO A 42 9.48 -3.80 -8.85
C PRO A 42 10.35 -4.93 -8.31
N PRO A 43 9.80 -6.15 -8.13
CA PRO A 43 10.59 -7.28 -7.67
C PRO A 43 11.77 -7.44 -8.63
N LYS A 44 12.99 -7.50 -8.07
CA LYS A 44 14.19 -7.75 -8.86
C LYS A 44 13.94 -9.04 -9.66
N PRO A 45 14.16 -9.04 -11.00
CA PRO A 45 13.96 -10.26 -11.78
C PRO A 45 14.76 -11.37 -11.12
N LYS A 46 14.09 -12.46 -10.73
CA LYS A 46 14.76 -13.66 -10.24
C LYS A 46 15.63 -14.14 -11.41
N GLY A 47 16.95 -14.01 -11.27
CA GLY A 47 17.90 -14.59 -12.21
C GLY A 47 17.59 -16.08 -12.34
N LYS A 48 17.55 -16.56 -13.59
CA LYS A 48 17.44 -17.99 -13.89
C LYS A 48 18.70 -18.71 -13.42
#